data_AF-A0A942JIK6-F1
#
_entry.id   AF-A0A942JIK6-F1
#
_cell.length_a   1.000
_cell.length_b   1.000
_cell.length_c   1.000
_cell.angle_alpha   90.00
_cell.angle_beta   90.00
_cell.angle_gamma   90.00
#
_symmetry.space_group_name_H-M   'P 1'
#
loop_
_entity.id
_entity.type
_entity.pdbx_description
1 polymer ?
#
loop_
_entity_poly.entity_id
_entity_poly.type
_entity_poly.pdbx_seq_one_letter_code
_entity_poly.pdbx_strand_id
1 'polypeptide(L)'
;MNLAPIHKMKLLGCDLLVALLIQFAELLILLVYMRFALNVAFGSQLGYILLTCLVGSLVGVSMGIFIGALVKGSEGVKTGVVIGATLTMSFFSGLNYPNVKYMVAKAFPPSTWINPASLITDALYALYYYDTYSRFSLNIGLLFAFSLVFILGAYLVLRRNQYASIPSLLQDN
;
A
#
# COMPACT_ATOMS: atom_id res chain seq x y z
N MET A 1 4.59 -10.06 25.42
CA MET A 1 3.68 -11.11 25.93
C MET A 1 2.90 -11.69 24.75
N ASN A 2 3.16 -12.93 24.34
CA ASN A 2 2.27 -13.65 23.43
C ASN A 2 2.33 -15.13 23.80
N LEU A 3 1.31 -15.61 24.54
CA LEU A 3 1.24 -16.91 25.20
C LEU A 3 0.19 -17.85 24.57
N ALA A 4 -0.31 -17.57 23.36
CA ALA A 4 -1.27 -18.44 22.68
C ALA A 4 -0.69 -18.98 21.36
N PRO A 5 -0.77 -20.29 21.10
CA PRO A 5 -0.33 -20.91 19.85
C PRO A 5 -1.40 -20.68 18.77
N ILE A 6 -1.60 -19.43 18.38
CA ILE A 6 -2.47 -19.09 17.26
C ILE A 6 -1.59 -19.14 16.01
N HIS A 7 -2.04 -19.89 14.98
CA HIS A 7 -1.32 -20.00 13.71
C HIS A 7 -1.00 -18.58 13.20
N LYS A 8 0.28 -18.22 13.06
CA LYS A 8 0.73 -16.83 12.81
C LYS A 8 0.13 -16.19 11.56
N MET A 9 -0.30 -17.01 10.60
CA MET A 9 -1.12 -16.58 9.45
C MET A 9 -2.45 -15.94 9.85
N LYS A 10 -3.13 -16.48 10.88
CA LYS A 10 -4.38 -15.91 11.39
C LYS A 10 -4.12 -14.58 12.09
N LEU A 11 -3.02 -14.45 12.83
CA LEU A 11 -2.65 -13.19 13.47
C LEU A 11 -2.35 -12.11 12.44
N LEU A 12 -1.50 -12.40 11.44
CA LEU A 12 -1.19 -11.46 10.36
C LEU A 12 -2.43 -11.10 9.53
N GLY A 13 -3.31 -12.07 9.29
CA GLY A 13 -4.59 -11.84 8.62
C GLY A 13 -5.53 -10.92 9.42
N CYS A 14 -5.65 -11.14 10.74
CA CYS A 14 -6.42 -10.26 11.62
C CYS A 14 -5.85 -8.85 11.65
N ASP A 15 -4.52 -8.71 11.82
CA ASP A 15 -3.85 -7.41 11.85
C ASP A 15 -4.05 -6.65 10.52
N LEU A 16 -3.94 -7.35 9.38
CA LEU A 16 -4.19 -6.77 8.06
C LEU A 16 -5.64 -6.33 7.89
N LEU A 17 -6.61 -7.14 8.35
CA LEU A 17 -8.04 -6.80 8.27
C LEU A 17 -8.39 -5.58 9.14
N VAL A 18 -7.88 -5.52 10.37
CA VAL A 18 -8.10 -4.38 11.27
C VAL A 18 -7.48 -3.11 10.67
N ALA A 19 -6.23 -3.18 10.21
CA ALA A 19 -5.57 -2.06 9.56
C ALA A 19 -6.30 -1.61 8.28
N LEU A 20 -6.80 -2.55 7.47
CA LEU A 20 -7.58 -2.25 6.28
C LEU A 20 -8.88 -1.52 6.61
N LEU A 21 -9.61 -1.96 7.63
CA LEU A 21 -10.88 -1.34 8.03
C LEU A 21 -10.67 0.09 8.54
N ILE A 22 -9.64 0.30 9.37
CA ILE A 22 -9.30 1.64 9.87
C ILE A 22 -8.91 2.55 8.70
N GLN A 23 -8.00 2.09 7.83
CA GLN A 23 -7.55 2.86 6.68
C GLN A 23 -8.70 3.18 5.70
N PHE A 24 -9.60 2.23 5.49
CA PHE A 24 -10.76 2.43 4.62
C PHE A 24 -11.77 3.43 5.23
N ALA A 25 -12.00 3.38 6.55
CA ALA A 25 -12.83 4.36 7.24
C ALA A 25 -12.26 5.79 7.12
N GLU A 26 -10.94 5.95 7.27
CA GLU A 26 -10.27 7.24 7.05
C GLU A 26 -10.47 7.75 5.61
N LEU A 27 -10.32 6.88 4.61
CA LEU A 27 -10.54 7.24 3.22
C LEU A 27 -12.01 7.62 2.94
N LEU A 28 -12.97 6.97 3.59
CA LEU A 28 -14.38 7.35 3.49
C LEU A 28 -14.62 8.75 4.06
N ILE A 29 -14.06 9.05 5.23
CA ILE A 29 -14.14 10.39 5.83
C ILE A 29 -13.52 11.42 4.88
N LEU A 30 -12.38 11.12 4.28
CA LEU A 30 -11.72 11.99 3.30
C LEU A 30 -12.58 12.21 2.05
N LEU A 31 -13.25 11.17 1.53
CA LEU A 31 -14.16 11.28 0.38
C LEU A 31 -15.38 12.14 0.71
N VAL A 32 -15.97 11.98 1.90
CA VAL A 32 -17.06 12.83 2.40
C VAL A 32 -16.58 14.28 2.48
N TYR A 33 -15.39 14.52 3.04
CA TYR A 33 -14.81 15.86 3.10
C TYR A 33 -14.63 16.47 1.71
N MET A 34 -14.05 15.75 0.75
CA MET A 34 -13.89 16.23 -0.63
C MET A 34 -15.23 16.55 -1.30
N ARG A 35 -16.27 15.73 -1.05
CA ARG A 35 -17.60 15.92 -1.63
C ARG A 35 -18.32 17.13 -1.04
N PHE A 36 -18.33 17.29 0.27
CA PHE A 36 -19.15 18.30 0.97
C PHE A 36 -18.41 19.60 1.25
N ALA A 37 -17.13 19.55 1.62
CA ALA A 37 -16.35 20.76 1.92
C ALA A 37 -15.72 21.35 0.65
N LEU A 38 -15.18 20.52 -0.25
CA LEU A 38 -14.50 20.98 -1.47
C LEU A 38 -15.39 20.95 -2.73
N ASN A 39 -16.63 20.47 -2.64
CA ASN A 39 -17.57 20.37 -3.76
C ASN A 39 -17.03 19.63 -4.99
N VAL A 40 -16.24 18.57 -4.79
CA VAL A 40 -15.71 17.76 -5.89
C VAL A 40 -16.82 16.86 -6.49
N ALA A 41 -17.10 17.06 -7.77
CA ALA A 41 -18.14 16.31 -8.49
C ALA A 41 -17.62 14.97 -9.04
N PHE A 42 -17.73 13.91 -8.24
CA PHE A 42 -17.33 12.55 -8.62
C PHE A 42 -18.25 11.82 -9.63
N GLY A 43 -19.36 12.43 -10.06
CA GLY A 43 -20.30 11.86 -11.05
C GLY A 43 -20.86 10.48 -10.68
N SER A 44 -21.16 9.66 -11.69
CA SER A 44 -21.63 8.26 -11.56
C SER A 44 -20.52 7.25 -11.22
N GLN A 45 -19.28 7.71 -11.07
CA GLN A 45 -18.10 6.87 -10.91
C GLN A 45 -17.70 6.63 -9.46
N LEU A 46 -18.48 7.11 -8.48
CA LEU A 46 -18.22 6.95 -7.04
C LEU A 46 -17.94 5.49 -6.64
N GLY A 47 -18.63 4.52 -7.23
CA GLY A 47 -18.40 3.10 -6.97
C GLY A 47 -17.00 2.64 -7.35
N TYR A 48 -16.48 3.11 -8.48
CA TYR A 48 -15.13 2.77 -8.94
C TYR A 48 -14.05 3.47 -8.11
N ILE A 49 -14.30 4.71 -7.66
CA ILE A 49 -13.41 5.43 -6.73
C ILE A 49 -13.29 4.67 -5.41
N LEU A 50 -14.41 4.21 -4.85
CA LEU A 50 -14.42 3.40 -3.63
C LEU A 50 -13.63 2.10 -3.82
N LEU A 51 -13.75 1.45 -4.98
CA LEU A 51 -12.98 0.25 -5.31
C LEU A 51 -11.48 0.55 -5.38
N THR A 52 -11.07 1.65 -6.02
CA THR A 52 -9.67 2.08 -6.04
C THR A 52 -9.14 2.43 -4.65
N CYS A 53 -9.95 3.06 -3.79
CA CYS A 53 -9.59 3.33 -2.40
C CYS A 53 -9.42 2.03 -1.58
N LEU A 54 -10.29 1.05 -1.79
CA LEU A 54 -10.18 -0.27 -1.14
C LEU A 54 -8.91 -1.01 -1.57
N VAL A 55 -8.63 -1.04 -2.87
CA VAL A 55 -7.43 -1.70 -3.40
C VAL A 55 -6.16 -0.91 -3.02
N GLY A 56 -6.22 0.41 -3.04
CA GLY A 56 -5.11 1.29 -2.64
C GLY A 56 -4.76 1.15 -1.16
N SER A 57 -5.77 1.09 -0.27
CA SER A 57 -5.55 0.82 1.16
C SER A 57 -4.95 -0.56 1.40
N LEU A 58 -5.40 -1.58 0.65
CA LEU A 58 -4.82 -2.92 0.72
C LEU A 58 -3.33 -2.93 0.32
N VAL A 59 -2.96 -2.22 -0.76
CA VAL A 59 -1.56 -2.07 -1.19
C VAL A 59 -0.74 -1.28 -0.16
N GLY A 60 -1.28 -0.18 0.38
CA GLY A 60 -0.60 0.63 1.39
C GLY A 60 -0.32 -0.14 2.68
N VAL A 61 -1.33 -0.84 3.21
CA VAL A 61 -1.21 -1.66 4.43
C VAL A 61 -0.22 -2.80 4.21
N SER A 62 -0.33 -3.53 3.09
CA SER A 62 0.59 -4.64 2.79
C SER A 62 2.04 -4.18 2.61
N MET A 63 2.26 -3.05 1.93
CA MET A 63 3.59 -2.46 1.79
C MET A 63 4.16 -2.00 3.14
N GLY A 64 3.35 -1.35 3.99
CA GLY A 64 3.75 -0.92 5.32
C GLY A 64 4.18 -2.09 6.21
N ILE A 65 3.41 -3.19 6.21
CA ILE A 65 3.76 -4.43 6.92
C ILE A 65 5.07 -5.02 6.37
N PHE A 66 5.24 -5.05 5.04
CA PHE A 66 6.46 -5.58 4.41
C PHE A 66 7.72 -4.79 4.80
N ILE A 67 7.68 -3.46 4.69
CA ILE A 67 8.81 -2.60 5.07
C ILE A 67 9.07 -2.69 6.57
N GLY A 68 8.02 -2.67 7.40
CA GLY A 68 8.13 -2.81 8.85
C GLY A 68 8.70 -4.17 9.31
N ALA A 69 8.53 -5.22 8.51
CA ALA A 69 9.13 -6.54 8.72
C ALA A 69 10.60 -6.62 8.29
N LEU A 70 11.00 -5.88 7.24
CA LEU A 70 12.37 -5.82 6.75
C LEU A 70 13.28 -4.95 7.63
N VAL A 71 12.77 -3.82 8.11
CA VAL A 71 13.54 -2.86 8.89
C VAL A 71 13.69 -3.36 10.33
N LYS A 72 14.94 -3.60 10.74
CA LYS A 72 15.30 -3.89 12.13
C LYS A 72 15.67 -2.59 12.83
N GLY A 73 14.92 -2.20 13.86
CA GLY A 73 15.12 -0.95 14.58
C GLY A 73 13.98 -0.64 15.53
N SER A 74 14.07 0.50 16.21
CA SER A 74 12.99 1.01 17.05
C SER A 74 11.76 1.35 16.21
N GLU A 75 10.59 1.40 16.84
CA GLU A 75 9.31 1.70 16.18
C GLU A 75 9.38 3.03 15.40
N GLY A 76 10.01 4.06 15.99
CA GLY A 76 10.22 5.35 15.33
C GLY A 76 11.05 5.26 14.03
N VAL A 77 12.09 4.41 13.98
CA VAL A 77 12.88 4.20 12.75
C VAL A 77 12.06 3.48 11.70
N LYS A 78 11.27 2.47 12.08
CA LYS A 78 10.39 1.76 11.12
C LYS A 78 9.38 2.72 10.50
N THR A 79 8.71 3.52 11.32
CA THR A 79 7.74 4.52 10.85
C THR A 79 8.41 5.56 9.96
N GLY A 80 9.61 6.04 10.33
CA GLY A 80 10.37 6.98 9.50
C GLY A 80 10.76 6.41 8.14
N VAL A 81 11.20 5.14 8.08
CA VAL A 81 11.55 4.48 6.82
C VAL A 81 10.32 4.27 5.94
N VAL A 82 9.19 3.85 6.52
CA VAL A 82 7.93 3.70 5.77
C VAL A 82 7.52 5.04 5.17
N ILE A 83 7.47 6.11 5.98
CA ILE A 83 7.11 7.46 5.50
C ILE A 83 8.07 7.92 4.40
N GLY A 84 9.37 7.81 4.62
CA GLY A 84 10.39 8.21 3.65
C GLY A 84 10.27 7.45 2.32
N ALA A 85 10.04 6.14 2.38
CA ALA A 85 9.80 5.32 1.19
C ALA A 85 8.53 5.75 0.45
N THR A 86 7.42 5.92 1.15
CA THR A 86 6.13 6.30 0.54
C THR A 86 6.15 7.71 -0.07
N LEU A 87 6.82 8.67 0.58
CA LEU A 87 6.98 10.03 0.06
C LEU A 87 7.86 10.06 -1.19
N THR A 88 8.99 9.35 -1.16
CA THR A 88 9.89 9.24 -2.32
C THR A 88 9.14 8.62 -3.51
N MET A 89 8.40 7.55 -3.25
CA MET A 89 7.57 6.87 -4.24
C MET A 89 6.46 7.78 -4.81
N SER A 90 5.84 8.60 -3.96
CA SER A 90 4.83 9.59 -4.36
C SER A 90 5.42 10.74 -5.18
N PHE A 91 6.63 11.16 -4.88
CA PHE A 91 7.37 12.15 -5.66
C PHE A 91 7.60 11.66 -7.10
N PHE A 92 8.12 10.44 -7.27
CA PHE A 92 8.32 9.83 -8.58
C PHE A 92 7.00 9.58 -9.35
N SER A 93 5.88 9.40 -8.64
CA SER A 93 4.55 9.29 -9.25
C SER A 93 4.03 10.60 -9.85
N GLY A 94 4.70 11.73 -9.62
CA GLY A 94 4.26 13.04 -10.10
C GLY A 94 3.11 13.66 -9.32
N LEU A 95 2.76 13.11 -8.14
CA LEU A 95 1.75 13.68 -7.25
C LEU A 95 2.11 15.10 -6.78
N ASN A 96 3.39 15.35 -6.56
CA ASN A 96 3.90 16.64 -6.08
C ASN A 96 4.16 17.63 -7.24
N TYR A 97 4.63 17.13 -8.39
CA TYR A 97 4.85 17.95 -9.58
C TYR A 97 4.56 17.14 -10.85
N PRO A 98 3.55 17.51 -11.66
CA PRO A 98 3.11 16.70 -12.81
C PRO A 98 4.23 16.40 -13.81
N ASN A 99 5.16 17.34 -14.02
CA ASN A 99 6.28 17.16 -14.96
C ASN A 99 7.30 16.13 -14.48
N VAL A 100 7.39 15.83 -13.17
CA VAL A 100 8.31 14.78 -12.66
C VAL A 100 7.93 13.44 -13.26
N LYS A 101 6.63 13.12 -13.36
CA LYS A 101 6.18 11.88 -13.98
C LYS A 101 6.65 11.75 -15.42
N TYR A 102 6.57 12.84 -16.20
CA TYR A 102 7.03 12.87 -17.58
C TYR A 102 8.55 12.69 -17.69
N MET A 103 9.32 13.38 -16.84
CA MET A 103 10.78 13.24 -16.80
C MET A 103 11.22 11.82 -16.43
N VAL A 104 10.54 11.23 -15.45
CA VAL A 104 10.81 9.88 -14.94
C VAL A 104 10.42 8.81 -15.96
N ALA A 105 9.26 8.96 -16.62
CA ALA A 105 8.84 8.08 -17.71
C ALA A 105 9.80 8.13 -18.91
N LYS A 106 10.37 9.32 -19.20
CA LYS A 106 11.36 9.49 -20.27
C LYS A 106 12.73 8.90 -19.92
N ALA A 107 13.13 8.99 -18.65
CA ALA A 107 14.41 8.45 -18.17
C ALA A 107 14.37 6.94 -17.92
N PHE A 108 13.26 6.42 -17.41
CA PHE A 108 13.08 5.01 -17.08
C PHE A 108 11.62 4.57 -17.28
N PRO A 109 11.23 4.17 -18.51
CA PRO A 109 9.87 3.78 -18.85
C PRO A 109 9.25 2.68 -17.97
N PRO A 110 10.01 1.69 -17.44
CA PRO A 110 9.44 0.67 -16.55
C PRO A 110 9.03 1.21 -15.16
N SER A 111 9.54 2.37 -14.71
CA SER A 111 9.22 2.92 -13.37
C SER A 111 7.74 3.16 -13.17
N THR A 112 7.02 3.52 -14.23
CA THR A 112 5.58 3.79 -14.20
C THR A 112 4.77 2.54 -13.84
N TRP A 113 5.28 1.35 -14.17
CA TRP A 113 4.63 0.06 -13.92
C TRP A 113 5.07 -0.60 -12.61
N ILE A 114 6.26 -0.25 -12.11
CA ILE A 114 6.83 -0.80 -10.87
C ILE A 114 6.34 -0.03 -9.64
N ASN A 115 5.95 1.23 -9.79
CA ASN A 115 5.56 2.10 -8.70
C ASN A 115 4.05 2.01 -8.37
N PRO A 116 3.61 1.31 -7.29
CA PRO A 116 2.21 1.29 -6.86
C PRO A 116 1.55 2.66 -6.67
N ALA A 117 2.29 3.71 -6.26
CA ALA A 117 1.73 5.06 -6.18
C ALA A 117 1.39 5.62 -7.58
N SER A 118 2.22 5.31 -8.59
CA SER A 118 1.91 5.66 -9.99
C SER A 118 0.68 4.91 -10.50
N LEU A 119 0.50 3.64 -10.13
CA LEU A 119 -0.66 2.87 -10.54
C LEU A 119 -1.96 3.37 -9.90
N ILE A 120 -1.95 3.77 -8.63
CA ILE A 120 -3.12 4.34 -7.95
C ILE A 120 -3.51 5.67 -8.63
N THR A 121 -2.53 6.53 -8.89
CA THR A 121 -2.79 7.81 -9.56
C THR A 121 -3.27 7.64 -10.98
N ASP A 122 -2.69 6.70 -11.74
CA ASP A 122 -3.15 6.37 -13.09
C ASP A 122 -4.54 5.74 -13.11
N ALA A 123 -4.91 4.94 -12.10
CA ALA A 123 -6.27 4.42 -11.98
C ALA A 123 -7.29 5.54 -11.73
N LEU A 124 -6.99 6.49 -10.83
CA LEU A 124 -7.86 7.64 -10.56
C LEU A 124 -7.91 8.61 -11.76
N TYR A 125 -6.78 8.84 -12.44
CA TYR A 125 -6.73 9.65 -13.66
C TYR A 125 -7.51 9.03 -14.81
N ALA A 126 -7.37 7.71 -15.01
CA ALA A 126 -8.11 6.98 -16.04
C ALA A 126 -9.61 7.10 -15.82
N LEU A 127 -10.05 7.00 -14.56
CA LEU A 127 -11.47 7.10 -14.23
C LEU A 127 -12.01 8.51 -14.47
N TYR A 128 -11.26 9.55 -14.09
CA TYR A 128 -11.71 10.93 -14.22
C TYR A 128 -11.65 11.48 -15.66
N TYR A 129 -10.69 11.02 -16.49
CA TYR A 129 -10.40 11.65 -17.79
C TYR A 129 -10.73 10.76 -19.01
N TYR A 130 -10.88 9.45 -18.83
CA TYR A 130 -11.14 8.51 -19.94
C TYR A 130 -12.47 7.79 -19.76
N ASP A 131 -13.28 7.73 -20.83
CA ASP A 131 -14.56 7.01 -20.84
C ASP A 131 -14.40 5.47 -20.93
N THR A 132 -13.20 4.98 -21.24
CA THR A 132 -12.93 3.54 -21.44
C THR A 132 -12.32 2.90 -20.19
N TYR A 133 -13.03 1.91 -19.59
CA TYR A 133 -12.61 1.22 -18.36
C TYR A 133 -11.46 0.21 -18.51
N SER A 134 -10.89 0.01 -19.71
CA SER A 134 -9.86 -1.01 -19.96
C SER A 134 -8.54 -0.73 -19.24
N ARG A 135 -8.15 0.54 -19.14
CA ARG A 135 -6.94 0.97 -18.42
C ARG A 135 -7.14 0.88 -16.91
N PHE A 136 -8.36 1.17 -16.45
CA PHE A 136 -8.75 1.07 -15.04
C PHE A 136 -8.67 -0.37 -14.53
N SER A 137 -9.27 -1.34 -15.24
CA SER A 137 -9.26 -2.75 -14.82
C SER A 137 -7.86 -3.36 -14.81
N LEU A 138 -7.00 -2.97 -15.77
CA LEU A 138 -5.60 -3.39 -15.82
C LEU A 138 -4.82 -2.85 -14.62
N ASN A 139 -4.95 -1.55 -14.31
CA ASN A 139 -4.27 -0.94 -13.16
C ASN A 139 -4.72 -1.54 -11.82
N ILE A 140 -6.02 -1.79 -11.65
CA ILE A 140 -6.55 -2.47 -10.47
C ILE A 140 -6.02 -3.91 -10.36
N GLY A 141 -5.97 -4.65 -11.48
CA GLY A 141 -5.39 -6.00 -11.49
C GLY A 141 -3.92 -6.03 -11.08
N LEU A 142 -3.12 -5.08 -11.57
CA LEU A 142 -1.72 -4.95 -11.18
C LEU A 142 -1.57 -4.58 -9.70
N LEU A 143 -2.38 -3.65 -9.18
CA LEU A 143 -2.37 -3.30 -7.76
C LEU A 143 -2.69 -4.50 -6.86
N PHE A 144 -3.64 -5.34 -7.27
CA PHE A 144 -3.96 -6.56 -6.55
C PHE A 144 -2.78 -7.55 -6.56
N ALA A 145 -2.10 -7.70 -7.71
CA ALA A 145 -0.89 -8.51 -7.81
C ALA A 145 0.23 -7.97 -6.90
N PHE A 146 0.46 -6.65 -6.85
CA PHE A 146 1.43 -6.04 -5.95
C PHE A 146 1.11 -6.30 -4.48
N SER A 147 -0.15 -6.17 -4.08
CA SER A 147 -0.55 -6.48 -2.71
C SER A 147 -0.24 -7.93 -2.33
N LEU A 148 -0.56 -8.90 -3.21
CA LEU A 148 -0.22 -10.31 -2.98
C LEU A 148 1.29 -10.52 -2.82
N VAL A 149 2.10 -9.88 -3.66
CA VAL A 149 3.57 -9.95 -3.57
C VAL A 149 4.07 -9.38 -2.24
N PHE A 150 3.54 -8.25 -1.79
CA PHE A 150 3.93 -7.66 -0.50
C PHE A 150 3.50 -8.51 0.69
N ILE A 151 2.30 -9.09 0.66
CA ILE A 151 1.81 -10.00 1.71
C ILE A 151 2.68 -11.26 1.77
N LEU A 152 2.98 -11.87 0.61
CA LEU A 152 3.86 -13.04 0.53
C LEU A 152 5.28 -12.70 0.99
N GLY A 153 5.81 -11.55 0.56
CA GLY A 153 7.12 -11.05 0.99
C GLY A 153 7.18 -10.84 2.50
N ALA A 154 6.15 -10.21 3.08
CA ALA A 154 6.06 -9.98 4.51
C ALA A 154 6.01 -11.31 5.28
N TYR A 155 5.24 -12.28 4.78
CA TYR A 155 5.17 -13.62 5.36
C TYR A 155 6.52 -14.34 5.34
N LEU A 156 7.25 -14.30 4.22
CA LEU A 156 8.56 -14.95 4.09
C LEU A 156 9.60 -14.32 5.02
N VAL A 157 9.63 -12.99 5.11
CA VAL A 157 10.53 -12.25 6.01
C VAL A 157 10.21 -12.56 7.47
N LEU A 158 8.93 -12.59 7.84
CA LEU A 158 8.48 -12.92 9.18
C LEU A 158 8.82 -14.37 9.55
N ARG A 159 8.67 -15.31 8.61
CA ARG A 159 9.09 -16.71 8.76
C ARG A 159 10.61 -16.84 8.96
N ARG A 160 11.41 -16.08 8.20
CA ARG A 160 12.88 -16.10 8.28
C ARG A 160 13.41 -15.54 9.61
N ASN A 161 12.81 -14.48 10.14
CA ASN A 161 13.19 -13.90 11.42
C ASN A 161 12.99 -14.86 12.61
N GLN A 162 12.20 -15.92 12.47
CA GLN A 162 12.02 -16.95 13.51
C GLN A 162 13.21 -17.91 13.65
N TYR A 163 14.01 -18.12 12.60
CA TYR A 163 15.16 -19.03 12.66
C TYR A 163 16.36 -18.40 13.39
N ALA A 164 16.41 -17.07 13.48
CA ALA A 164 17.47 -16.34 14.18
C ALA A 164 17.23 -16.17 15.69
N SER A 165 16.01 -16.42 16.20
CA SER A 165 15.67 -16.31 17.64
C SER A 165 15.76 -17.65 18.39
N ILE A 166 16.12 -18.74 17.71
CA ILE A 166 16.29 -20.07 18.33
C ILE A 166 17.67 -20.23 19.01
N PRO A 167 18.80 -19.69 18.50
CA PRO A 167 20.09 -19.86 19.16
C PRO A 167 20.21 -19.19 20.53
N SER A 168 19.47 -18.10 20.77
CA SER A 168 19.57 -17.32 22.02
C SER A 168 18.82 -17.93 23.21
N LEU A 169 18.01 -18.97 23.02
CA LEU A 169 17.31 -19.68 24.09
C LEU A 169 18.05 -20.94 24.58
N LEU A 170 19.14 -21.31 23.91
CA LEU A 170 20.00 -22.44 24.29
C LEU A 170 21.28 -22.00 25.01
N GLN A 171 21.44 -20.69 25.27
CA GLN A 171 22.61 -20.15 25.95
C GLN A 171 22.31 -19.68 27.39
N ASP A 172 21.07 -19.88 27.85
CA ASP A 172 20.58 -19.60 29.21
C ASP A 172 20.14 -20.90 29.95
N ASN A 173 20.72 -22.06 29.59
CA ASN A 173 20.65 -23.29 30.41
C ASN A 173 22.05 -23.83 30.70
#